data_AF-A0A7S2DTT9-F1
#
_entry.id   AF-A0A7S2DTT9-F1
#
_cell.length_a   1.000
_cell.length_b   1.000
_cell.length_c   1.000
_cell.angle_alpha   90.00
_cell.angle_beta   90.00
_cell.angle_gamma   90.00
#
_symmetry.space_group_name_H-M   'P 1'
#
loop_
_entity.id
_entity.type
_entity.pdbx_description
1 polymer ?
#
loop_
_entity_poly.entity_id
_entity_poly.type
_entity_poly.pdbx_seq_one_letter_code
_entity_poly.pdbx_strand_id
1 'polypeptide(L)'
;DDLPVLALPPSWVDRLTIDRASFKLQYPPTGHRIIIYHKAKLELFAEHMHEQGIVTKFTKFKDRHQTMVGVLQETFMQREDLLTSRARHPLENKIEDKFLPGRPGGVREINEWPGKRRQIKYMVSARQDGLCMRDEQLGKVIEEHFEGRDDRMTYRSAVIRPDPQGRAKMQQRLVSGESSGVNYEIIKMNVEYSKRQQE
;
A
#
# COMPACT_ATOMS: atom_id res chain seq x y z
N ASP A 1 47.11 20.48 40.90
CA ASP A 1 47.30 19.75 39.63
C ASP A 1 46.58 20.48 38.52
N ASP A 2 47.28 21.50 37.99
CA ASP A 2 46.85 22.31 36.86
C ASP A 2 47.10 21.54 35.57
N LEU A 3 46.04 20.96 34.99
CA LEU A 3 46.14 20.38 33.67
C LEU A 3 46.50 21.49 32.65
N PRO A 4 47.48 21.27 31.77
CA PRO A 4 47.90 22.27 30.80
C PRO A 4 46.73 22.54 29.85
N VAL A 5 46.20 23.76 29.92
CA VAL A 5 45.24 24.28 28.95
C VAL A 5 45.95 24.28 27.60
N LEU A 6 45.53 23.39 26.69
CA LEU A 6 45.93 23.40 25.30
C LEU A 6 45.67 24.79 24.71
N ALA A 7 46.73 25.53 24.39
CA ALA A 7 46.69 26.85 23.75
C ALA A 7 46.27 26.70 22.28
N LEU A 8 45.03 26.29 22.06
CA LEU A 8 44.43 26.24 20.74
C LEU A 8 43.92 27.64 20.37
N PRO A 9 44.12 28.08 19.13
CA PRO A 9 43.52 29.32 18.67
C PRO A 9 41.98 29.23 18.79
N PRO A 10 41.30 30.33 19.13
CA PRO A 10 39.84 30.34 19.18
C PRO A 10 39.26 30.01 17.81
N SER A 11 38.14 29.30 17.81
CA SER A 11 37.34 29.03 16.61
C SER A 11 37.14 30.31 15.80
N TRP A 12 37.36 30.25 14.49
CA TRP A 12 37.11 31.38 13.57
C TRP A 12 35.62 31.61 13.29
N VAL A 13 34.75 30.78 13.87
CA VAL A 13 33.29 30.87 13.74
C VAL A 13 32.63 30.87 15.12
N ASP A 14 31.50 31.56 15.22
CA ASP A 14 30.67 31.57 16.42
C ASP A 14 30.15 30.16 16.76
N ARG A 15 29.85 29.95 18.04
CA ARG A 15 29.24 28.70 18.50
C ARG A 15 27.88 28.51 17.83
N LEU A 16 27.76 27.44 17.05
CA LEU A 16 26.48 27.02 16.47
C LEU A 16 25.48 26.69 17.59
N THR A 17 24.43 27.50 17.72
CA THR A 17 23.32 27.27 18.65
C THR A 17 22.12 26.79 17.87
N ILE A 18 21.72 25.53 18.09
CA ILE A 18 20.49 24.95 17.53
C ILE A 18 19.54 24.74 18.70
N ASP A 19 18.33 25.28 18.60
CA ASP A 19 17.28 25.03 19.59
C ASP A 19 16.94 23.53 19.67
N ARG A 20 16.66 23.03 20.87
CA ARG A 20 16.39 21.60 21.09
C ARG A 20 15.12 21.13 20.38
N ALA A 21 14.08 21.95 20.29
CA ALA A 21 12.87 21.58 19.58
C ALA A 21 13.13 21.50 18.08
N SER A 22 13.89 22.46 17.54
CA SER A 22 14.35 22.45 16.15
C SER A 22 15.27 21.26 15.84
N PHE A 23 16.15 20.88 16.76
CA PHE A 23 17.01 19.70 16.58
C PHE A 23 16.21 18.39 16.55
N LYS A 24 15.14 18.28 17.35
CA LYS A 24 14.25 17.11 17.36
C LYS A 24 13.36 17.04 16.12
N LEU A 25 13.06 18.19 15.51
CA LEU A 25 12.23 18.28 14.31
C LEU A 25 13.06 17.92 13.08
N GLN A 26 12.77 16.77 12.45
CA GLN A 26 13.36 16.45 11.16
C GLN A 26 12.86 17.47 10.12
N TYR A 27 13.77 18.21 9.48
CA TYR A 27 13.49 19.33 8.54
C TYR A 27 12.96 20.65 9.18
N PRO A 28 13.76 21.36 9.98
CA PRO A 28 13.37 22.67 10.53
C PRO A 28 13.18 23.75 9.45
N PRO A 29 12.32 24.76 9.66
CA PRO A 29 11.51 25.01 10.86
C PRO A 29 10.11 24.38 10.83
N THR A 30 9.64 23.88 9.69
CA THR A 30 8.25 23.42 9.49
C THR A 30 8.05 21.92 9.70
N GLY A 31 9.12 21.12 9.75
CA GLY A 31 9.03 19.66 9.74
C GLY A 31 8.78 19.08 8.35
N HIS A 32 8.98 19.89 7.30
CA HIS A 32 8.70 19.51 5.93
C HIS A 32 9.75 20.09 4.98
N ARG A 33 10.23 19.26 4.05
CA ARG A 33 11.20 19.65 3.03
C ARG A 33 10.74 19.21 1.66
N ILE A 34 10.73 20.13 0.71
CA ILE A 34 10.49 19.86 -0.71
C ILE A 34 11.81 19.92 -1.46
N ILE A 35 12.06 18.93 -2.31
CA ILE A 35 13.20 18.88 -3.23
C ILE A 35 12.66 18.67 -4.65
N ILE A 36 12.99 19.60 -5.55
CA ILE A 36 12.57 19.55 -6.95
C ILE A 36 13.74 18.99 -7.78
N TYR A 37 13.44 17.95 -8.56
CA TYR A 37 14.36 17.29 -9.47
C TYR A 37 13.90 17.45 -10.93
N HIS A 38 14.73 17.01 -11.87
CA HIS A 38 14.30 16.92 -13.27
C HIS A 38 13.15 15.92 -13.41
N LYS A 39 11.96 16.42 -13.79
CA LYS A 39 10.71 15.64 -13.92
C LYS A 39 10.28 14.89 -12.64
N ALA A 40 10.70 15.36 -11.47
CA ALA A 40 10.25 14.76 -10.22
C ALA A 40 10.20 15.79 -9.08
N LYS A 41 9.32 15.54 -8.11
CA LYS A 41 9.18 16.31 -6.87
C LYS A 41 9.21 15.32 -5.71
N LEU A 42 10.08 15.57 -4.74
CA LEU A 42 10.19 14.80 -3.51
C LEU A 42 9.78 15.69 -2.34
N GLU A 43 8.82 15.24 -1.55
CA GLU A 43 8.34 15.88 -0.33
C GLU A 43 8.65 14.95 0.84
N LEU A 44 9.37 15.47 1.82
CA LEU A 44 9.84 14.75 3.00
C LEU A 44 9.19 15.38 4.22
N PHE A 45 8.54 14.57 5.04
CA PHE A 45 7.87 15.00 6.25
C PHE A 45 8.57 14.38 7.45
N ALA A 46 8.72 15.15 8.53
CA ALA A 46 9.10 14.61 9.82
C ALA A 46 8.07 13.57 10.27
N GLU A 47 8.53 12.59 11.04
CA GLU A 47 7.67 11.62 11.69
C GLU A 47 6.60 12.34 12.53
N HIS A 48 5.36 11.86 12.49
CA HIS A 48 4.19 12.42 13.20
C HIS A 48 3.75 13.84 12.79
N MET A 49 4.38 14.49 11.81
CA MET A 49 3.98 15.85 11.39
C MET A 49 2.82 15.84 10.39
N HIS A 50 2.68 14.78 9.60
CA HIS A 50 1.62 14.67 8.60
C HIS A 50 0.42 13.92 9.19
N GLU A 51 -0.78 14.51 9.14
CA GLU A 51 -2.02 13.96 9.72
C GLU A 51 -2.30 12.50 9.30
N GLN A 52 -2.01 12.17 8.04
CA GLN A 52 -2.23 10.83 7.48
C GLN A 52 -1.06 9.85 7.65
N GLY A 53 0.00 10.23 8.38
CA GLY A 53 1.19 9.40 8.61
C GLY A 53 2.13 9.30 7.40
N ILE A 54 2.07 10.25 6.45
CA ILE A 54 2.98 10.28 5.29
C ILE A 54 4.35 10.78 5.75
N VAL A 55 5.40 10.02 5.44
CA VAL A 55 6.80 10.41 5.69
C VAL A 55 7.47 10.87 4.41
N THR A 56 7.09 10.30 3.27
CA THR A 56 7.64 10.68 1.98
C THR A 56 6.58 10.64 0.90
N LYS A 57 6.53 11.68 0.07
CA LYS A 57 5.72 11.74 -1.13
C LYS A 57 6.61 12.05 -2.32
N PHE A 58 6.69 11.11 -3.24
CA PHE A 58 7.46 11.21 -4.47
C PHE A 58 6.53 11.28 -5.67
N THR A 59 6.64 12.36 -6.44
CA THR A 59 5.86 12.56 -7.67
C THR A 59 6.80 12.53 -8.86
N LYS A 60 6.55 11.63 -9.80
CA LYS A 60 7.26 11.55 -11.08
C LYS A 60 6.36 12.08 -12.19
N PHE A 61 6.87 13.02 -12.97
CA PHE A 61 6.17 13.65 -14.08
C PHE A 61 6.61 13.05 -15.42
N LYS A 62 5.74 13.13 -16.43
CA LYS A 62 6.07 12.72 -17.82
C LYS A 62 6.83 13.83 -18.56
N ASP A 63 6.41 15.06 -18.33
CA ASP A 63 6.89 16.26 -19.00
C ASP A 63 7.87 17.05 -18.12
N ARG A 64 8.64 17.94 -18.77
CA ARG A 64 9.61 18.81 -18.07
C ARG A 64 8.92 19.93 -17.30
N HIS A 65 7.72 20.34 -17.71
CA HIS A 65 6.94 21.39 -17.05
C HIS A 65 6.21 20.89 -15.80
N GLN A 66 6.30 19.59 -15.48
CA GLN A 66 5.69 18.96 -14.31
C GLN A 66 4.17 19.11 -14.26
N THR A 67 3.53 19.12 -15.43
CA THR A 67 2.07 19.26 -15.55
C THR A 67 1.36 17.90 -15.54
N MET A 68 2.02 16.85 -16.02
CA MET A 68 1.44 15.50 -16.15
C MET A 68 2.07 14.55 -15.14
N VAL A 69 1.32 14.22 -14.09
CA VAL A 69 1.74 13.21 -13.10
C VAL A 69 1.72 11.82 -13.74
N GLY A 70 2.89 11.19 -13.81
CA GLY A 70 3.04 9.81 -14.24
C GLY A 70 2.77 8.84 -13.10
N VAL A 71 3.47 9.02 -11.98
CA VAL A 71 3.32 8.18 -10.77
C VAL A 71 3.44 9.06 -9.54
N LEU A 72 2.56 8.82 -8.57
CA LEU A 72 2.62 9.40 -7.23
C LEU A 72 2.85 8.26 -6.23
N GLN A 73 3.98 8.24 -5.56
CA GLN A 73 4.32 7.25 -4.54
C GLN A 73 4.35 7.91 -3.16
N GLU A 74 3.51 7.42 -2.26
CA GLU A 74 3.40 7.85 -0.87
C GLU A 74 3.96 6.71 0.00
N THR A 75 4.85 7.05 0.93
CA THR A 75 5.37 6.13 1.96
C THR A 75 4.86 6.59 3.31
N PHE A 76 4.35 5.64 4.08
CA PHE A 76 3.71 5.87 5.35
C PHE A 76 4.48 5.18 6.47
N MET A 77 4.33 5.70 7.68
CA MET A 77 4.89 5.13 8.89
C MET A 77 3.83 5.13 9.98
N GLN A 78 3.82 4.07 10.79
CA GLN A 78 2.97 3.92 11.99
C GLN A 78 1.45 4.12 11.76
N ARG A 79 0.94 3.75 10.58
CA ARG A 79 -0.52 3.72 10.37
C ARG A 79 -1.16 2.52 11.05
N GLU A 80 -2.34 2.72 11.63
CA GLU A 80 -3.14 1.67 12.28
C GLU A 80 -3.53 0.53 11.31
N ASP A 81 -3.80 0.86 10.04
CA ASP A 81 -4.14 -0.10 9.00
C ASP A 81 -2.93 -0.83 8.41
N LEU A 82 -1.73 -0.55 8.92
CA LEU A 82 -0.44 -1.11 8.50
C LEU A 82 -0.07 -0.81 7.03
N LEU A 83 -0.71 0.18 6.40
CA LEU A 83 -0.33 0.64 5.06
C LEU A 83 1.08 1.24 5.09
N THR A 84 1.98 0.69 4.29
CA THR A 84 3.39 1.11 4.22
C THR A 84 3.65 2.02 3.02
N SER A 85 3.01 1.72 1.90
CA SER A 85 3.18 2.52 0.69
C SER A 85 1.94 2.46 -0.19
N ARG A 86 1.65 3.58 -0.85
CA ARG A 86 0.63 3.70 -1.90
C ARG A 86 1.27 4.26 -3.16
N ALA A 87 1.14 3.58 -4.28
CA ALA A 87 1.48 4.12 -5.59
C ALA A 87 0.20 4.38 -6.38
N ARG A 88 0.03 5.61 -6.88
CA ARG A 88 -1.06 5.96 -7.79
C ARG A 88 -0.47 6.19 -9.17
N HIS A 89 -1.11 5.59 -10.17
CA HIS A 89 -0.78 5.70 -11.58
C HIS A 89 -1.98 6.37 -12.27
N PRO A 90 -2.07 7.71 -12.28
CA PRO A 90 -3.26 8.41 -12.79
C PRO A 90 -3.57 8.06 -14.24
N LEU A 91 -2.54 7.88 -15.07
CA LEU A 91 -2.70 7.56 -16.49
C LEU A 91 -3.24 6.14 -16.75
N GLU A 92 -3.04 5.22 -15.81
CA GLU A 92 -3.52 3.84 -15.89
C GLU A 92 -4.81 3.64 -15.08
N ASN A 93 -5.27 4.69 -14.39
CA ASN A 93 -6.30 4.61 -13.35
C ASN A 93 -6.07 3.42 -12.42
N LYS A 94 -4.87 3.34 -11.83
CA LYS A 94 -4.44 2.24 -10.98
C LYS A 94 -3.89 2.75 -9.65
N ILE A 95 -4.25 2.06 -8.57
CA ILE A 95 -3.76 2.29 -7.22
C ILE A 95 -3.15 0.99 -6.70
N GLU A 96 -1.94 1.06 -6.16
CA GLU A 96 -1.24 -0.06 -5.55
C GLU A 96 -0.98 0.25 -4.08
N ASP A 97 -1.57 -0.52 -3.18
CA ASP A 97 -1.38 -0.42 -1.74
C ASP A 97 -0.58 -1.61 -1.23
N LYS A 98 0.43 -1.37 -0.41
CA LYS A 98 1.25 -2.40 0.25
C LYS A 98 1.19 -2.27 1.76
N PHE A 99 1.06 -3.39 2.43
CA PHE A 99 0.84 -3.47 3.87
C PHE A 99 1.95 -4.27 4.57
N LEU A 100 2.22 -3.92 5.82
CA LEU A 100 3.06 -4.73 6.71
C LEU A 100 2.33 -6.02 7.14
N PRO A 101 3.09 -7.06 7.56
CA PRO A 101 2.51 -8.22 8.22
C PRO A 101 1.74 -7.84 9.49
N GLY A 102 0.72 -8.62 9.85
CA GLY A 102 -0.08 -8.43 11.07
C GLY A 102 -1.48 -7.86 10.85
N ARG A 103 -1.81 -7.45 9.62
CA ARG A 103 -3.15 -6.95 9.28
C ARG A 103 -4.19 -8.08 9.36
N PRO A 104 -5.40 -7.85 9.91
CA PRO A 104 -6.49 -8.81 9.86
C PRO A 104 -6.76 -9.29 8.42
N GLY A 105 -6.91 -10.61 8.24
CA GLY A 105 -7.09 -11.23 6.93
C GLY A 105 -5.81 -11.41 6.11
N GLY A 106 -4.63 -11.04 6.63
CA GLY A 106 -3.34 -11.34 6.01
C GLY A 106 -3.12 -10.66 4.66
N VAL A 107 -3.74 -9.50 4.41
CA VAL A 107 -3.56 -8.77 3.14
C VAL A 107 -2.16 -8.19 3.06
N ARG A 108 -1.45 -8.46 1.95
CA ARG A 108 -0.12 -7.94 1.66
C ARG A 108 -0.15 -6.77 0.68
N GLU A 109 -0.95 -6.90 -0.37
CA GLU A 109 -0.97 -5.94 -1.48
C GLU A 109 -2.39 -5.88 -2.05
N ILE A 110 -2.86 -4.67 -2.37
CA ILE A 110 -4.11 -4.43 -3.10
C ILE A 110 -3.76 -3.62 -4.34
N ASN A 111 -4.04 -4.16 -5.52
CA ASN A 111 -4.01 -3.43 -6.78
C ASN A 111 -5.43 -3.18 -7.23
N GLU A 112 -5.82 -1.92 -7.34
CA GLU A 112 -7.15 -1.51 -7.73
C GLU A 112 -7.12 -0.73 -9.04
N TRP A 113 -8.01 -1.11 -9.95
CA TRP A 113 -8.41 -0.33 -11.11
C TRP A 113 -9.86 0.10 -10.87
N PRO A 114 -10.09 1.32 -10.35
CA PRO A 114 -11.40 1.75 -9.89
C PRO A 114 -12.50 1.51 -10.92
N GLY A 115 -13.59 0.90 -10.47
CA GLY A 115 -14.75 0.56 -11.30
C GLY A 115 -14.56 -0.61 -12.27
N LYS A 116 -13.37 -1.23 -12.33
CA LYS A 116 -13.06 -2.31 -13.29
C LYS A 116 -12.62 -3.61 -12.64
N ARG A 117 -11.54 -3.58 -11.87
CA ARG A 117 -10.87 -4.79 -11.35
C ARG A 117 -10.20 -4.48 -10.03
N ARG A 118 -10.14 -5.46 -9.14
CA ARG A 118 -9.28 -5.43 -7.96
C ARG A 118 -8.57 -6.74 -7.79
N GLN A 119 -7.28 -6.69 -7.51
CA GLN A 119 -6.46 -7.84 -7.17
C GLN A 119 -5.94 -7.67 -5.74
N ILE A 120 -6.11 -8.71 -4.93
CA ILE A 120 -5.67 -8.76 -3.54
C ILE A 120 -4.69 -9.91 -3.41
N LYS A 121 -3.47 -9.61 -2.97
CA LYS A 121 -2.47 -10.62 -2.63
C LYS A 121 -2.39 -10.75 -1.12
N TYR A 122 -2.28 -11.98 -0.65
CA TYR A 122 -2.25 -12.31 0.76
C TYR A 122 -0.88 -12.85 1.17
N MET A 123 -0.56 -12.71 2.45
CA MET A 123 0.49 -13.44 3.11
C MET A 123 -0.04 -14.83 3.45
N VAL A 124 0.37 -15.85 2.69
CA VAL A 124 -0.08 -17.23 2.87
C VAL A 124 0.19 -17.72 4.29
N SER A 125 1.34 -17.37 4.87
CA SER A 125 1.71 -17.72 6.25
C SER A 125 0.75 -17.17 7.32
N ALA A 126 -0.01 -16.13 7.02
CA ALA A 126 -0.99 -15.52 7.93
C ALA A 126 -2.40 -16.09 7.76
N ARG A 127 -2.62 -17.03 6.83
CA ARG A 127 -3.94 -17.57 6.49
C ARG A 127 -3.97 -19.10 6.57
N GLN A 128 -4.96 -19.65 7.26
CA GLN A 128 -5.16 -21.10 7.36
C GLN A 128 -5.79 -21.71 6.11
N ASP A 129 -6.48 -20.91 5.29
CA ASP A 129 -7.16 -21.40 4.09
C ASP A 129 -6.25 -21.52 2.86
N GLY A 130 -4.98 -21.14 2.99
CA GLY A 130 -4.01 -21.17 1.89
C GLY A 130 -4.28 -20.17 0.77
N LEU A 131 -5.24 -19.25 0.90
CA LEU A 131 -5.54 -18.25 -0.13
C LEU A 131 -4.34 -17.31 -0.31
N CYS A 132 -3.71 -17.32 -1.49
CA CYS A 132 -2.54 -16.48 -1.78
C CYS A 132 -2.89 -15.25 -2.62
N MET A 133 -3.91 -15.37 -3.48
CA MET A 133 -4.33 -14.27 -4.35
C MET A 133 -5.82 -14.38 -4.68
N ARG A 134 -6.49 -13.23 -4.74
CA ARG A 134 -7.87 -13.09 -5.21
C ARG A 134 -7.96 -11.98 -6.23
N ASP A 135 -8.50 -12.29 -7.41
CA ASP A 135 -8.73 -11.35 -8.49
C ASP A 135 -10.22 -11.19 -8.74
N GLU A 136 -10.70 -9.96 -8.70
CA GLU A 136 -12.10 -9.62 -8.89
C GLU A 136 -12.25 -8.73 -10.09
N GLN A 137 -12.79 -9.27 -11.18
CA GLN A 137 -13.38 -8.48 -12.24
C GLN A 137 -14.77 -8.05 -11.75
N LEU A 138 -14.91 -6.78 -11.37
CA LEU A 138 -16.06 -6.30 -10.61
C LEU A 138 -17.38 -6.64 -11.31
N GLY A 139 -18.28 -7.28 -10.56
CA GLY A 139 -19.58 -7.76 -11.03
C GLY A 139 -19.58 -8.84 -12.13
N LYS A 140 -18.43 -9.47 -12.44
CA LYS A 140 -18.32 -10.47 -13.51
C LYS A 140 -17.71 -11.79 -13.07
N VAL A 141 -16.47 -11.77 -12.59
CA VAL A 141 -15.71 -12.98 -12.28
C VAL A 141 -14.87 -12.75 -11.04
N ILE A 142 -14.84 -13.75 -10.17
CA ILE A 142 -13.92 -13.83 -9.03
C ILE A 142 -13.03 -15.03 -9.24
N GLU A 143 -11.72 -14.83 -9.17
CA GLU A 143 -10.69 -15.85 -9.29
C GLU A 143 -9.87 -15.89 -8.00
N GLU A 144 -9.58 -17.08 -7.51
CA GLU A 144 -8.87 -17.29 -6.27
C GLU A 144 -7.81 -18.36 -6.47
N HIS A 145 -6.60 -18.07 -6.00
CA HIS A 145 -5.45 -18.96 -6.08
C HIS A 145 -5.00 -19.35 -4.68
N PHE A 146 -4.62 -20.61 -4.53
CA PHE A 146 -4.33 -21.22 -3.26
C PHE A 146 -2.98 -21.93 -3.25
N GLU A 147 -2.33 -21.93 -2.09
CA GLU A 147 -1.04 -22.56 -1.83
C GLU A 147 -1.12 -23.33 -0.51
N GLY A 148 -0.48 -24.51 -0.45
CA GLY A 148 -0.32 -25.26 0.80
C GLY A 148 -1.60 -25.83 1.40
N ARG A 149 -2.66 -26.01 0.61
CA ARG A 149 -3.90 -26.64 1.07
C ARG A 149 -3.80 -28.17 1.11
N ASP A 150 -4.33 -28.78 2.16
CA ASP A 150 -4.38 -30.23 2.34
C ASP A 150 -5.22 -30.94 1.26
N ASP A 151 -6.30 -30.28 0.82
CA ASP A 151 -7.18 -30.78 -0.24
C ASP A 151 -6.61 -30.62 -1.65
N ARG A 152 -5.41 -30.03 -1.78
CA ARG A 152 -4.68 -29.79 -3.04
C ARG A 152 -5.41 -28.87 -4.03
N MET A 153 -6.44 -28.13 -3.59
CA MET A 153 -7.07 -27.12 -4.44
C MET A 153 -6.05 -26.00 -4.70
N THR A 154 -5.81 -25.68 -5.97
CA THR A 154 -4.85 -24.63 -6.39
C THR A 154 -5.56 -23.40 -6.93
N TYR A 155 -6.77 -23.57 -7.46
CA TYR A 155 -7.52 -22.49 -8.09
C TYR A 155 -9.02 -22.71 -7.99
N ARG A 156 -9.76 -21.61 -7.86
CA ARG A 156 -11.21 -21.54 -7.98
C ARG A 156 -11.60 -20.31 -8.77
N SER A 157 -12.59 -20.42 -9.66
CA SER A 157 -13.25 -19.25 -10.25
C SER A 157 -14.76 -19.33 -10.16
N ALA A 158 -15.39 -18.19 -9.96
CA ALA A 158 -16.83 -18.02 -9.93
C ALA A 158 -17.25 -16.91 -10.90
N VAL A 159 -18.10 -17.24 -11.87
CA VAL A 159 -18.77 -16.27 -12.74
C VAL A 159 -20.04 -15.83 -12.04
N ILE A 160 -20.22 -14.53 -11.93
CA ILE A 160 -21.25 -13.90 -11.10
C ILE A 160 -22.07 -12.92 -11.94
N ARG A 161 -23.32 -12.69 -11.55
CA ARG A 161 -24.15 -11.60 -12.08
C ARG A 161 -24.95 -10.95 -10.95
N PRO A 162 -25.37 -9.69 -11.11
CA PRO A 162 -26.29 -9.06 -10.18
C PRO A 162 -27.55 -9.92 -10.00
N ASP A 163 -27.97 -10.10 -8.76
CA ASP A 163 -29.22 -10.76 -8.41
C ASP A 163 -30.27 -9.68 -8.08
N PRO A 164 -31.15 -9.32 -9.02
CA PRO A 164 -32.19 -8.32 -8.81
C PRO A 164 -33.27 -8.76 -7.81
N GLN A 165 -33.38 -10.06 -7.53
CA GLN A 165 -34.37 -10.60 -6.60
C GLN A 165 -33.86 -10.62 -5.16
N GLY A 166 -32.55 -10.37 -4.96
CA GLY A 166 -31.91 -10.30 -3.64
C GLY A 166 -31.94 -11.61 -2.85
N ARG A 167 -32.03 -12.75 -3.54
CA ARG A 167 -32.03 -14.08 -2.91
C ARG A 167 -30.62 -14.50 -2.50
N ALA A 168 -29.63 -14.11 -3.30
CA ALA A 168 -28.22 -14.36 -3.04
C ALA A 168 -27.70 -13.43 -1.93
N LYS A 169 -26.85 -13.98 -1.07
CA LYS A 169 -26.17 -13.24 0.02
C LYS A 169 -24.74 -12.84 -0.32
N MET A 170 -24.28 -13.12 -1.54
CA MET A 170 -22.92 -12.80 -1.95
C MET A 170 -22.85 -11.33 -2.36
N GLN A 171 -22.02 -10.56 -1.66
CA GLN A 171 -21.75 -9.16 -1.95
C GLN A 171 -20.25 -8.97 -2.14
N GLN A 172 -19.88 -8.14 -3.11
CA GLN A 172 -18.50 -7.67 -3.22
C GLN A 172 -18.28 -6.55 -2.20
N ARG A 173 -17.18 -6.59 -1.46
CA ARG A 173 -16.79 -5.50 -0.56
C ARG A 173 -16.05 -4.41 -1.33
N LEU A 174 -16.27 -3.15 -1.01
CA LEU A 174 -15.49 -2.01 -1.45
C LEU A 174 -14.13 -2.00 -0.74
N VAL A 175 -13.19 -1.18 -1.22
CA VAL A 175 -11.88 -1.02 -0.58
C VAL A 175 -11.99 -0.37 0.80
N SER A 176 -13.02 0.46 1.01
CA SER A 176 -13.43 0.97 2.34
C SER A 176 -13.84 -0.15 3.32
N GLY A 177 -14.03 -1.38 2.84
CA GLY A 177 -14.54 -2.52 3.61
C GLY A 177 -16.07 -2.62 3.61
N GLU A 178 -16.76 -1.59 3.13
CA GLU A 178 -18.22 -1.53 3.01
C GLU A 178 -18.74 -2.53 1.97
N SER A 179 -19.95 -3.03 2.13
CA SER A 179 -20.61 -3.82 1.08
C SER A 179 -20.99 -2.94 -0.11
N SER A 180 -20.87 -3.44 -1.34
CA SER A 180 -21.39 -2.74 -2.53
C SER A 180 -22.91 -2.55 -2.52
N GLY A 181 -23.64 -3.22 -1.61
CA GLY A 181 -25.11 -3.21 -1.55
C GLY A 181 -25.78 -4.00 -2.68
N VAL A 182 -25.00 -4.47 -3.66
CA VAL A 182 -25.48 -5.30 -4.76
C VAL A 182 -25.25 -6.76 -4.41
N ASN A 183 -26.34 -7.53 -4.39
CA ASN A 183 -26.27 -8.98 -4.30
C ASN A 183 -25.92 -9.56 -5.66
N TYR A 184 -25.12 -10.62 -5.65
CA TYR A 184 -24.72 -11.33 -6.84
C TYR A 184 -25.02 -12.82 -6.68
N GLU A 185 -25.52 -13.44 -7.73
CA GLU A 185 -25.65 -14.90 -7.80
C GLU A 185 -24.50 -15.51 -8.61
N ILE A 186 -24.09 -16.71 -8.23
CA ILE A 186 -23.04 -17.47 -8.92
C ILE A 186 -23.71 -18.28 -10.05
N ILE A 187 -23.29 -18.03 -11.28
CA ILE A 187 -23.80 -18.70 -12.48
C ILE A 187 -23.01 -19.97 -12.76
N LYS A 188 -21.69 -19.91 -12.56
CA LYS A 188 -20.75 -20.98 -12.88
C LYS A 188 -19.59 -20.95 -11.90
N MET A 189 -19.14 -22.13 -11.49
CA MET A 189 -17.94 -22.27 -10.68
C MET A 189 -17.02 -23.33 -11.31
N ASN A 190 -15.73 -23.04 -11.36
CA ASN A 190 -14.69 -24.01 -11.74
C ASN A 190 -13.69 -24.14 -10.59
N VAL A 191 -13.13 -25.33 -10.42
CA VAL A 191 -12.11 -25.61 -9.40
C VAL A 191 -11.04 -26.49 -10.02
N GLU A 192 -9.78 -26.20 -9.71
CA GLU A 192 -8.62 -26.97 -10.16
C GLU A 192 -7.82 -27.46 -8.95
N TYR A 193 -7.25 -28.66 -9.10
CA TYR A 193 -6.46 -29.35 -8.07
C TYR A 193 -5.11 -29.77 -8.64
N SER A 194 -4.08 -29.79 -7.81
CA SER A 194 -2.78 -30.33 -8.23
C SER A 194 -2.83 -31.86 -8.39
N LYS A 195 -2.06 -32.38 -9.36
CA LYS A 195 -1.96 -33.83 -9.59
C LYS A 195 -1.28 -34.51 -8.39
N ARG A 196 -1.70 -35.75 -8.07
CA ARG A 196 -0.93 -36.57 -7.14
C ARG A 196 0.42 -36.90 -7.79
N GLN A 197 1.52 -36.66 -7.09
CA GLN A 197 2.79 -37.31 -7.43
C GLN A 197 2.55 -38.82 -7.24
N GLN A 198 2.75 -39.61 -8.29
CA GLN A 198 2.79 -41.06 -8.19
C GLN A 198 4.12 -41.41 -7.51
N GLU A 199 4.05 -41.90 -6.28
CA GLU A 199 5.13 -42.68 -5.66
C GLU A 199 5.02 -44.14 -6.12
#